data_AF-A0A9D6LBF5-F1
#
_entry.id   AF-A0A9D6LBF5-F1
#
_cell.length_a   1.000
_cell.length_b   1.000
_cell.length_c   1.000
_cell.angle_alpha   90.00
_cell.angle_beta   90.00
_cell.angle_gamma   90.00
#
_symmetry.space_group_name_H-M   'P 1'
#
loop_
_entity.id
_entity.type
_entity.pdbx_description
1 polymer ?
#
loop_
_entity_poly.entity_id
_entity_poly.type
_entity_poly.pdbx_seq_one_letter_code
_entity_poly.pdbx_strand_id
1 'polypeptide(L)'
;ALALALAAVLVSDRLGAWRVIAAALFGAAMFAKESVFFLPLVLLVPGGDDSRLGDRARRAAPLLIAGLIAAIVLLMSRAEAAHLGGEAYERAFGANILLNLTTYAHWAVDLHGVLPGQVSAIAAGAWPAGALVTLGLAVLAFAAWRRAPLAAFGAAWWLAALVPVLPLVHHTYLYYLYVPLAGLALALGGAIELARSWLTAAPGAGDRLRSPALAAIVLTLVATHALMSDRLLAERLALHMPGTGIPLDPDLRKSEMARHTAAGVAQGLAGERAGVAFILPSELSQVYSTATGAKQAPGLPDSVSYPMLEGALDGGAGLRVLVANVDSVAFLPGWKPGYGAFEMFSQSADGTVFPLGRGADGFASAGAAMRRSGDVAPAVRLLAGAVGEFPDVARLRYEYAHALYVIGDSLGSRRELTELLRRNPTDTLAARVRADFGRTQGAAARR
;
A
#
# COMPACT_ATOMS: atom_id res chain seq x y z
N ALA A 1 -5.90 -21.75 -2.96
CA ALA A 1 -5.21 -22.01 -4.25
C ALA A 1 -4.01 -22.94 -4.10
N LEU A 2 -2.90 -22.52 -3.46
CA LEU A 2 -1.66 -23.33 -3.41
C LEU A 2 -1.87 -24.75 -2.84
N ALA A 3 -2.60 -24.90 -1.72
CA ALA A 3 -2.89 -26.21 -1.14
C ALA A 3 -3.62 -27.15 -2.12
N LEU A 4 -4.59 -26.63 -2.88
CA LEU A 4 -5.31 -27.39 -3.91
C LEU A 4 -4.40 -27.77 -5.08
N ALA A 5 -3.53 -26.86 -5.51
CA ALA A 5 -2.58 -27.13 -6.58
C ALA A 5 -1.51 -28.16 -6.17
N LEU A 6 -1.00 -28.10 -4.94
CA LEU A 6 -0.10 -29.11 -4.39
C LEU A 6 -0.80 -30.47 -4.22
N ALA A 7 -2.05 -30.49 -3.75
CA ALA A 7 -2.84 -31.72 -3.69
C ALA A 7 -3.04 -32.33 -5.08
N ALA A 8 -3.29 -31.51 -6.11
CA ALA A 8 -3.36 -31.97 -7.49
C ALA A 8 -2.04 -32.60 -7.96
N VAL A 9 -0.90 -31.96 -7.66
CA VAL A 9 0.44 -32.49 -7.96
C VAL A 9 0.66 -33.84 -7.27
N LEU A 10 0.38 -33.95 -5.97
CA LEU A 10 0.57 -35.19 -5.19
C LEU A 10 -0.29 -36.35 -5.68
N VAL A 11 -1.50 -36.07 -6.15
CA VAL A 11 -2.45 -37.09 -6.62
C VAL A 11 -2.23 -37.45 -8.09
N SER A 12 -1.51 -36.61 -8.85
CA SER A 12 -1.28 -36.79 -10.29
C SER A 12 -0.48 -38.06 -10.66
N ASP A 13 0.31 -38.58 -9.72
CA ASP A 13 1.08 -39.81 -9.90
C ASP A 13 0.22 -41.08 -9.88
N ARG A 14 -1.03 -40.99 -9.40
CA ARG A 14 -1.95 -42.14 -9.33
C ARG A 14 -2.70 -42.35 -10.65
N LEU A 15 -2.98 -43.61 -10.99
CA LEU A 15 -3.73 -43.99 -12.19
C LEU A 15 -5.25 -43.91 -12.00
N GLY A 16 -5.99 -43.91 -13.12
CA GLY A 16 -7.46 -44.01 -13.12
C GLY A 16 -8.17 -42.75 -12.62
N ALA A 17 -9.17 -42.94 -11.75
CA ALA A 17 -10.04 -41.87 -11.22
C ALA A 17 -9.27 -40.74 -10.52
N TRP A 18 -8.10 -41.03 -9.97
CA TRP A 18 -7.25 -40.03 -9.31
C TRP A 18 -6.76 -38.92 -10.26
N ARG A 19 -6.58 -39.20 -11.56
CA ARG A 19 -6.22 -38.16 -12.54
C ARG A 19 -7.33 -37.13 -12.73
N VAL A 20 -8.57 -37.58 -12.70
CA VAL A 20 -9.74 -36.71 -12.78
C VAL A 20 -9.83 -35.84 -11.53
N ILE A 21 -9.60 -36.44 -10.34
CA ILE A 21 -9.53 -35.70 -9.07
C ILE A 21 -8.41 -34.66 -9.10
N ALA A 22 -7.22 -35.01 -9.58
CA ALA A 22 -6.11 -34.07 -9.71
C ALA A 22 -6.46 -32.88 -10.63
N ALA A 23 -7.08 -33.15 -11.80
CA ALA A 23 -7.52 -32.10 -12.70
C ALA A 23 -8.61 -31.20 -12.08
N ALA A 24 -9.57 -31.78 -11.33
CA ALA A 24 -10.61 -31.03 -10.64
C ALA A 24 -10.05 -30.15 -9.51
N LEU A 25 -9.13 -30.68 -8.69
CA LEU A 25 -8.44 -29.94 -7.64
C LEU A 25 -7.62 -28.78 -8.24
N PHE A 26 -6.94 -29.02 -9.36
CA PHE A 26 -6.19 -27.98 -10.04
C PHE A 26 -7.11 -26.92 -10.66
N GLY A 27 -8.24 -27.33 -11.24
CA GLY A 27 -9.32 -26.43 -11.68
C GLY A 27 -9.78 -25.51 -10.55
N ALA A 28 -10.12 -26.07 -9.38
CA ALA A 28 -10.49 -25.30 -8.20
C ALA A 28 -9.36 -24.38 -7.72
N ALA A 29 -8.09 -24.81 -7.83
CA ALA A 29 -6.95 -23.97 -7.53
C ALA A 29 -6.85 -22.75 -8.45
N MET A 30 -7.06 -22.94 -9.76
CA MET A 30 -7.04 -21.88 -10.77
C MET A 30 -8.20 -20.88 -10.57
N PHE A 31 -9.42 -21.36 -10.26
CA PHE A 31 -10.54 -20.49 -9.90
C PHE A 31 -10.29 -19.68 -8.63
N ALA A 32 -9.43 -20.17 -7.73
CA ALA A 32 -9.07 -19.45 -6.52
C ALA A 32 -7.93 -18.44 -6.72
N LYS A 33 -6.91 -18.75 -7.54
CA LYS A 33 -5.80 -17.82 -7.84
C LYS A 33 -5.04 -18.23 -9.10
N GLU A 34 -4.81 -17.27 -9.99
CA GLU A 34 -4.12 -17.47 -11.27
C GLU A 34 -2.64 -17.86 -11.14
N SER A 35 -1.98 -17.47 -10.04
CA SER A 35 -0.54 -17.70 -9.85
C SER A 35 -0.11 -19.18 -9.81
N VAL A 36 -1.06 -20.12 -9.80
CA VAL A 36 -0.79 -21.57 -9.78
C VAL A 36 -0.75 -22.21 -11.18
N PHE A 37 -1.05 -21.47 -12.26
CA PHE A 37 -1.12 -22.02 -13.63
C PHE A 37 0.10 -22.83 -14.04
N PHE A 38 1.29 -22.35 -13.70
CA PHE A 38 2.55 -22.95 -14.11
C PHE A 38 3.09 -23.97 -13.09
N LEU A 39 2.42 -24.16 -11.94
CA LEU A 39 2.88 -25.10 -10.93
C LEU A 39 3.09 -26.53 -11.46
N PRO A 40 2.25 -27.07 -12.36
CA PRO A 40 2.46 -28.42 -12.89
C PRO A 40 3.75 -28.60 -13.68
N LEU A 41 4.44 -27.52 -14.11
CA LEU A 41 5.76 -27.63 -14.75
C LEU A 41 6.81 -28.23 -13.79
N VAL A 42 6.61 -28.15 -12.48
CA VAL A 42 7.48 -28.78 -11.49
C VAL A 42 7.58 -30.29 -11.69
N LEU A 43 6.52 -30.93 -12.21
CA LEU A 43 6.49 -32.36 -12.50
C LEU A 43 7.42 -32.75 -13.68
N LEU A 44 7.86 -31.77 -14.48
CA LEU A 44 8.81 -31.97 -15.57
C LEU A 44 10.27 -31.84 -15.12
N VAL A 45 10.51 -31.38 -13.89
CA VAL A 45 11.85 -31.30 -13.32
C VAL A 45 12.31 -32.71 -12.92
N PRO A 46 13.56 -33.12 -13.18
CA PRO A 46 14.07 -34.41 -12.73
C PRO A 46 14.01 -34.48 -11.20
N GLY A 47 13.27 -35.45 -10.68
CA GLY A 47 13.23 -35.75 -9.24
C GLY A 47 14.22 -36.87 -8.89
N GLY A 48 14.04 -37.48 -7.71
CA GLY A 48 14.76 -38.70 -7.34
C GLY A 48 14.32 -39.96 -8.10
N ASP A 49 13.43 -39.82 -9.08
CA ASP A 49 12.92 -40.89 -9.95
C ASP A 49 13.56 -40.76 -11.34
N ASP A 50 14.22 -41.82 -11.81
CA ASP A 50 14.91 -41.93 -13.11
C ASP A 50 13.96 -41.91 -14.32
N SER A 51 12.67 -41.65 -14.10
CA SER A 51 11.68 -41.52 -15.15
C SER A 51 12.09 -40.57 -16.28
N ARG A 52 11.94 -41.06 -17.52
CA ARG A 52 12.19 -40.28 -18.74
C ARG A 52 11.25 -39.08 -18.80
N LEU A 53 11.70 -38.00 -19.44
CA LEU A 53 10.89 -36.77 -19.58
C LEU A 53 9.52 -37.04 -20.20
N GLY A 54 9.42 -37.97 -21.16
CA GLY A 54 8.15 -38.36 -21.79
C GLY A 54 7.14 -38.94 -20.80
N ASP A 55 7.59 -39.73 -19.83
CA ASP A 55 6.72 -40.32 -18.82
C ASP A 55 6.24 -39.27 -17.82
N ARG A 56 7.14 -38.37 -17.42
CA ARG A 56 6.81 -37.19 -16.59
C ARG A 56 5.81 -36.26 -17.28
N ALA A 57 6.03 -35.97 -18.56
CA ALA A 57 5.10 -35.18 -19.37
C ALA A 57 3.73 -35.84 -19.50
N ARG A 58 3.66 -37.15 -19.72
CA ARG A 58 2.38 -37.89 -19.76
C ARG A 58 1.65 -37.86 -18.41
N ARG A 59 2.36 -37.94 -17.29
CA ARG A 59 1.79 -37.79 -15.95
C ARG A 59 1.24 -36.38 -15.71
N ALA A 60 2.00 -35.36 -16.10
CA ALA A 60 1.63 -33.96 -15.93
C ALA A 60 0.59 -33.46 -16.95
N ALA A 61 0.38 -34.17 -18.06
CA ALA A 61 -0.41 -33.70 -19.20
C ALA A 61 -1.81 -33.18 -18.83
N PRO A 62 -2.62 -33.85 -17.98
CA PRO A 62 -3.95 -33.33 -17.63
C PRO A 62 -3.90 -31.95 -16.96
N LEU A 63 -2.92 -31.75 -16.06
CA LEU A 63 -2.75 -30.49 -15.35
C LEU A 63 -2.18 -29.39 -16.27
N LEU A 64 -1.21 -29.75 -17.12
CA LEU A 64 -0.62 -28.83 -18.10
C LEU A 64 -1.65 -28.37 -19.13
N ILE A 65 -2.50 -29.28 -19.63
CA ILE A 65 -3.57 -28.95 -20.57
C ILE A 65 -4.60 -28.05 -19.90
N ALA A 66 -5.02 -28.36 -18.66
CA ALA A 66 -5.95 -27.51 -17.91
C ALA A 66 -5.38 -26.10 -17.69
N GLY A 67 -4.09 -26.01 -17.31
CA GLY A 67 -3.39 -24.74 -17.13
C GLY A 67 -3.27 -23.95 -18.42
N LEU A 68 -2.94 -24.62 -19.53
CA LEU A 68 -2.85 -24.00 -20.86
C LEU A 68 -4.21 -23.49 -21.35
N ILE A 69 -5.28 -24.28 -21.21
CA ILE A 69 -6.64 -23.86 -21.59
C ILE A 69 -7.03 -22.61 -20.82
N ALA A 70 -6.83 -22.60 -19.50
CA ALA A 70 -7.19 -21.47 -18.68
C ALA A 70 -6.32 -20.23 -18.97
N ALA A 71 -5.03 -20.40 -19.25
CA ALA A 71 -4.17 -19.31 -19.71
C ALA A 71 -4.66 -18.74 -21.07
N ILE A 72 -5.04 -19.59 -22.02
CA ILE A 72 -5.62 -19.16 -23.31
C ILE A 72 -6.94 -18.41 -23.07
N VAL A 73 -7.83 -18.93 -22.21
CA VAL A 73 -9.11 -18.27 -21.88
C VAL A 73 -8.86 -16.89 -21.29
N LEU A 74 -7.91 -16.75 -20.36
CA LEU A 74 -7.55 -15.45 -19.78
C LEU A 74 -7.01 -14.49 -20.85
N LEU A 75 -6.08 -14.93 -21.69
CA LEU A 75 -5.54 -14.12 -22.79
C LEU A 75 -6.64 -13.69 -23.77
N MET A 76 -7.57 -14.59 -24.12
CA MET A 76 -8.66 -14.30 -25.04
C MET A 76 -9.75 -13.41 -24.42
N SER A 77 -10.00 -13.53 -23.12
CA SER A 77 -11.02 -12.74 -22.42
C SER A 77 -10.71 -11.24 -22.39
N ARG A 78 -9.46 -10.85 -22.71
CA ARG A 78 -8.96 -9.48 -22.53
C ARG A 78 -9.26 -8.92 -21.13
N ALA A 79 -9.36 -9.79 -20.12
CA ALA A 79 -9.52 -9.37 -18.73
C ALA A 79 -8.41 -8.38 -18.31
N GLU A 80 -7.20 -8.53 -18.89
CA GLU A 80 -6.14 -7.53 -18.79
C GLU A 80 -6.60 -6.13 -19.21
N ALA A 81 -7.18 -5.95 -20.40
CA ALA A 81 -7.58 -4.63 -20.89
C ALA A 81 -8.80 -4.03 -20.16
N ALA A 82 -9.65 -4.86 -19.57
CA ALA A 82 -10.90 -4.40 -18.97
C ALA A 82 -10.78 -4.04 -17.49
N HIS A 83 -9.94 -4.74 -16.71
CA HIS A 83 -9.92 -4.61 -15.24
C HIS A 83 -8.50 -4.56 -14.62
N LEU A 84 -7.47 -5.03 -15.32
CA LEU A 84 -6.10 -5.09 -14.79
C LEU A 84 -5.14 -4.11 -15.50
N GLY A 85 -5.55 -3.47 -16.59
CA GLY A 85 -4.72 -2.70 -17.51
C GLY A 85 -4.74 -1.20 -17.26
N GLY A 86 -4.56 -0.77 -16.01
CA GLY A 86 -4.27 0.62 -15.72
C GLY A 86 -2.83 1.01 -16.07
N GLU A 87 -2.51 2.31 -16.04
CA GLU A 87 -1.13 2.85 -16.22
C GLU A 87 -0.10 2.07 -15.38
N ALA A 88 -0.51 1.64 -14.20
CA ALA A 88 0.20 0.74 -13.31
C ALA A 88 0.91 -0.44 -14.03
N TYR A 89 0.21 -1.16 -14.92
CA TYR A 89 0.74 -2.34 -15.62
C TYR A 89 1.19 -2.04 -17.06
N GLU A 90 1.47 -0.79 -17.37
CA GLU A 90 2.07 -0.42 -18.65
C GLU A 90 3.40 -1.15 -18.85
N ARG A 91 3.58 -1.70 -20.06
CA ARG A 91 4.76 -2.46 -20.46
C ARG A 91 5.46 -1.76 -21.62
N ALA A 92 6.77 -1.56 -21.49
CA ALA A 92 7.64 -1.11 -22.57
C ALA A 92 8.83 -2.05 -22.75
N PHE A 93 9.33 -2.15 -23.98
CA PHE A 93 10.47 -3.00 -24.35
C PHE A 93 11.64 -2.16 -24.89
N GLY A 94 12.21 -1.32 -24.03
CA GLY A 94 13.34 -0.46 -24.37
C GLY A 94 14.39 -0.42 -23.25
N ALA A 95 15.00 0.76 -23.06
CA ALA A 95 16.00 0.96 -22.01
C ALA A 95 15.47 0.68 -20.59
N ASN A 96 14.15 0.77 -20.38
CA ASN A 96 13.49 0.46 -19.12
C ASN A 96 13.77 -0.98 -18.63
N ILE A 97 13.94 -1.96 -19.52
CA ILE A 97 14.27 -3.34 -19.13
C ILE A 97 15.62 -3.38 -18.40
N LEU A 98 16.63 -2.72 -18.97
CA LEU A 98 17.97 -2.65 -18.37
C LEU A 98 17.97 -1.82 -17.09
N LEU A 99 17.22 -0.72 -17.06
CA LEU A 99 17.10 0.12 -15.88
C LEU A 99 16.37 -0.60 -14.73
N ASN A 100 15.32 -1.36 -15.01
CA ASN A 100 14.66 -2.22 -14.04
C ASN A 100 15.60 -3.33 -13.55
N LEU A 101 16.29 -4.01 -14.46
CA LEU A 101 17.24 -5.08 -14.10
C LEU A 101 18.32 -4.55 -13.15
N THR A 102 18.90 -3.39 -13.48
CA THR A 102 19.91 -2.75 -12.63
C THR A 102 19.34 -2.20 -11.33
N THR A 103 18.10 -1.68 -11.32
CA THR A 103 17.40 -1.30 -10.08
C THR A 103 17.25 -2.49 -9.14
N TYR A 104 16.72 -3.62 -9.63
CA TYR A 104 16.57 -4.84 -8.82
C TYR A 104 17.90 -5.43 -8.37
N ALA A 105 18.91 -5.43 -9.24
CA ALA A 105 20.26 -5.90 -8.90
C ALA A 105 20.92 -5.03 -7.83
N HIS A 106 20.73 -3.71 -7.89
CA HIS A 106 21.21 -2.78 -6.88
C HIS A 106 20.49 -3.01 -5.55
N TRP A 107 19.16 -3.06 -5.54
CA TRP A 107 18.37 -3.31 -4.32
C TRP A 107 18.72 -4.64 -3.65
N ALA A 108 19.11 -5.67 -4.41
CA ALA A 108 19.53 -6.95 -3.84
C ALA A 108 20.82 -6.87 -3.01
N VAL A 109 21.60 -5.79 -3.16
CA VAL A 109 22.87 -5.57 -2.43
C VAL A 109 22.92 -4.23 -1.68
N ASP A 110 21.83 -3.47 -1.68
CA ASP A 110 21.77 -2.18 -1.01
C ASP A 110 21.62 -2.39 0.52
N LEU A 111 22.72 -2.14 1.24
CA LEU A 111 22.79 -2.21 2.69
C LEU A 111 22.81 -0.81 3.33
N HIS A 112 22.42 0.23 2.60
CA HIS A 112 22.42 1.61 3.08
C HIS A 112 21.06 2.28 2.95
N GLY A 113 20.28 1.93 1.91
CA GLY A 113 18.94 2.45 1.74
C GLY A 113 17.99 1.98 2.85
N VAL A 114 17.44 2.94 3.61
CA VAL A 114 16.40 2.65 4.62
C VAL A 114 15.07 2.27 3.95
N LEU A 115 14.79 2.86 2.78
CA LEU A 115 13.55 2.68 2.02
C LEU A 115 13.82 2.57 0.50
N PRO A 116 14.59 1.57 0.04
CA PRO A 116 15.06 1.51 -1.36
C PRO A 116 13.92 1.40 -2.38
N GLY A 117 12.77 0.83 -1.99
CA GLY A 117 11.58 0.69 -2.82
C GLY A 117 10.41 1.62 -2.48
N GLN A 118 10.66 2.73 -1.77
CA GLN A 118 9.61 3.67 -1.36
C GLN A 118 8.86 4.27 -2.54
N VAL A 119 9.62 4.61 -3.57
CA VAL A 119 9.10 5.07 -4.85
C VAL A 119 8.99 3.84 -5.72
N SER A 120 7.77 3.54 -6.17
CA SER A 120 7.46 2.37 -7.00
C SER A 120 7.91 2.56 -8.45
N ALA A 121 9.10 3.13 -8.65
CA ALA A 121 9.62 3.55 -9.94
C ALA A 121 11.07 3.12 -10.13
N ILE A 122 11.52 3.20 -11.37
CA ILE A 122 12.88 2.89 -11.80
C ILE A 122 13.86 3.86 -11.11
N ALA A 123 14.82 3.31 -10.35
CA ALA A 123 15.88 4.09 -9.73
C ALA A 123 17.00 4.33 -10.74
N ALA A 124 16.87 5.35 -11.60
CA ALA A 124 17.86 5.61 -12.65
C ALA A 124 19.30 5.74 -12.11
N GLY A 125 19.49 6.31 -10.91
CA GLY A 125 20.81 6.41 -10.26
C GLY A 125 21.41 5.07 -9.80
N ALA A 126 20.64 4.00 -9.73
CA ALA A 126 21.09 2.66 -9.32
C ALA A 126 21.91 1.94 -10.41
N TRP A 127 21.91 2.45 -11.64
CA TRP A 127 22.47 1.75 -12.80
C TRP A 127 23.93 1.31 -12.64
N PRO A 128 24.88 2.08 -12.05
CA PRO A 128 26.27 1.65 -11.99
C PRO A 128 26.45 0.45 -11.06
N ALA A 129 25.88 0.52 -9.86
CA ALA A 129 25.93 -0.57 -8.89
C ALA A 129 25.18 -1.80 -9.39
N GLY A 130 23.97 -1.60 -9.94
CA GLY A 130 23.18 -2.68 -10.51
C GLY A 130 23.84 -3.38 -11.70
N ALA A 131 24.52 -2.62 -12.57
CA ALA A 131 25.28 -3.17 -13.69
C ALA A 131 26.46 -4.02 -13.22
N LEU A 132 27.19 -3.59 -12.18
CA LEU A 132 28.28 -4.37 -11.60
C LEU A 132 27.78 -5.69 -11.00
N VAL A 133 26.67 -5.68 -10.26
CA VAL A 133 26.06 -6.90 -9.72
C VAL A 133 25.61 -7.84 -10.83
N THR A 134 24.91 -7.30 -11.83
CA THR A 134 24.42 -8.09 -12.98
C THR A 134 25.58 -8.72 -13.76
N LEU A 135 26.64 -7.95 -14.03
CA LEU A 135 27.85 -8.43 -14.70
C LEU A 135 28.56 -9.49 -13.84
N GLY A 136 28.67 -9.27 -12.53
CA GLY A 136 29.25 -10.23 -11.60
C GLY A 136 28.50 -11.57 -11.60
N LEU A 137 27.17 -11.55 -11.61
CA LEU A 137 26.35 -12.75 -11.73
C LEU A 137 26.52 -13.44 -13.09
N ALA A 138 26.61 -12.67 -14.18
CA ALA A 138 26.85 -13.24 -15.50
C ALA A 138 28.23 -13.91 -15.60
N VAL A 139 29.29 -13.26 -15.08
CA VAL A 139 30.65 -13.82 -15.02
C VAL A 139 30.67 -15.07 -14.13
N LEU A 140 30.02 -15.03 -12.97
CA LEU A 140 29.88 -16.19 -12.09
C LEU A 140 29.18 -17.34 -12.81
N ALA A 141 28.04 -17.08 -13.45
CA ALA A 141 27.29 -18.10 -14.18
C ALA A 141 28.15 -18.72 -15.30
N PHE A 142 28.87 -17.91 -16.07
CA PHE A 142 29.76 -18.37 -17.12
C PHE A 142 30.93 -19.21 -16.59
N ALA A 143 31.62 -18.73 -15.55
CA ALA A 143 32.75 -19.43 -14.94
C ALA A 143 32.32 -20.72 -14.21
N ALA A 144 31.12 -20.73 -13.63
CA ALA A 144 30.59 -21.83 -12.86
C ALA A 144 29.82 -22.86 -13.67
N TRP A 145 29.36 -22.55 -14.90
CA TRP A 145 28.46 -23.40 -15.67
C TRP A 145 28.88 -24.87 -15.76
N ARG A 146 30.19 -25.14 -15.86
CA ARG A 146 30.74 -26.51 -15.91
C ARG A 146 31.22 -27.07 -14.57
N ARG A 147 31.51 -26.22 -13.58
CA ARG A 147 32.20 -26.61 -12.35
C ARG A 147 31.31 -26.56 -11.10
N ALA A 148 30.32 -25.68 -11.10
CA ALA A 148 29.36 -25.48 -10.04
C ALA A 148 27.99 -25.17 -10.69
N PRO A 149 27.29 -26.19 -11.24
CA PRO A 149 26.04 -26.00 -11.96
C PRO A 149 24.96 -25.33 -11.11
N LEU A 150 25.03 -25.49 -9.78
CA LEU A 150 24.14 -24.81 -8.84
C LEU A 150 24.28 -23.29 -8.88
N ALA A 151 25.51 -22.77 -9.04
CA ALA A 151 25.73 -21.32 -9.11
C ALA A 151 25.12 -20.73 -10.40
N ALA A 152 25.35 -21.41 -11.52
CA ALA A 152 24.79 -21.04 -12.81
C ALA A 152 23.26 -21.15 -12.82
N PHE A 153 22.72 -22.21 -12.21
CA PHE A 153 21.28 -22.37 -12.02
C PHE A 153 20.68 -21.24 -11.18
N GLY A 154 21.30 -20.89 -10.06
CA GLY A 154 20.86 -19.78 -9.21
C GLY A 154 20.84 -18.44 -9.94
N ALA A 155 21.88 -18.13 -10.71
CA ALA A 155 21.95 -16.92 -11.53
C ALA A 155 20.89 -16.91 -12.64
N ALA A 156 20.67 -18.05 -13.31
CA ALA A 156 19.62 -18.20 -14.32
C ALA A 156 18.21 -18.04 -13.69
N TRP A 157 17.99 -18.61 -12.50
CA TRP A 157 16.75 -18.46 -11.75
C TRP A 157 16.48 -17.00 -11.37
N TRP A 158 17.50 -16.31 -10.83
CA TRP A 158 17.39 -14.90 -10.46
C TRP A 158 16.92 -14.06 -11.65
N LEU A 159 17.54 -14.25 -12.82
CA LEU A 159 17.15 -13.53 -14.03
C LEU A 159 15.75 -13.95 -14.49
N ALA A 160 15.47 -15.25 -14.60
CA ALA A 160 14.19 -15.77 -15.09
C ALA A 160 13.01 -15.32 -14.22
N ALA A 161 13.19 -15.26 -12.90
CA ALA A 161 12.16 -14.78 -11.98
C ALA A 161 11.91 -13.26 -12.10
N LEU A 162 12.89 -12.48 -12.56
CA LEU A 162 12.72 -11.05 -12.83
C LEU A 162 12.11 -10.75 -14.19
N VAL A 163 12.34 -11.59 -15.21
CA VAL A 163 11.88 -11.36 -16.60
C VAL A 163 10.44 -10.84 -16.70
N PRO A 164 9.44 -11.36 -15.97
CA PRO A 164 8.06 -10.89 -16.08
C PRO A 164 7.86 -9.42 -15.67
N VAL A 165 8.69 -8.90 -14.76
CA VAL A 165 8.55 -7.53 -14.21
C VAL A 165 9.48 -6.52 -14.86
N LEU A 166 10.49 -6.95 -15.62
CA LEU A 166 11.43 -6.04 -16.31
C LEU A 166 10.75 -5.08 -17.31
N PRO A 167 9.69 -5.48 -18.06
CA PRO A 167 9.02 -4.57 -18.99
C PRO A 167 8.16 -3.50 -18.32
N LEU A 168 7.86 -3.61 -17.02
CA LEU A 168 6.94 -2.68 -16.34
C LEU A 168 7.51 -1.26 -16.31
N VAL A 169 6.69 -0.26 -16.66
CA VAL A 169 7.11 1.15 -16.71
C VAL A 169 6.88 1.85 -15.37
N HIS A 170 5.71 1.63 -14.77
CA HIS A 170 5.25 2.36 -13.57
C HIS A 170 5.22 1.50 -12.30
N HIS A 171 5.68 0.25 -12.37
CA HIS A 171 5.61 -0.72 -11.27
C HIS A 171 6.96 -1.40 -11.02
N THR A 172 7.86 -0.67 -10.36
CA THR A 172 9.11 -1.23 -9.85
C THR A 172 8.99 -1.35 -8.34
N TYR A 173 8.65 -2.54 -7.84
CA TYR A 173 8.44 -2.79 -6.41
C TYR A 173 9.51 -3.70 -5.82
N LEU A 174 9.99 -3.37 -4.62
CA LEU A 174 11.00 -4.17 -3.92
C LEU A 174 10.55 -5.61 -3.67
N TYR A 175 9.26 -5.86 -3.41
CA TYR A 175 8.75 -7.21 -3.14
C TYR A 175 8.86 -8.15 -4.35
N TYR A 176 9.08 -7.65 -5.57
CA TYR A 176 9.35 -8.53 -6.71
C TYR A 176 10.68 -9.28 -6.57
N LEU A 177 11.57 -8.88 -5.65
CA LEU A 177 12.81 -9.59 -5.34
C LEU A 177 12.61 -10.84 -4.46
N TYR A 178 11.45 -11.07 -3.83
CA TYR A 178 11.27 -12.24 -2.94
C TYR A 178 11.64 -13.57 -3.61
N VAL A 179 11.18 -13.80 -4.86
CA VAL A 179 11.48 -15.03 -5.61
C VAL A 179 12.89 -15.03 -6.23
N PRO A 180 13.35 -13.95 -6.89
CA PRO A 180 14.72 -13.84 -7.38
C PRO A 180 15.79 -14.05 -6.31
N LEU A 181 15.59 -13.56 -5.08
CA LEU A 181 16.56 -13.67 -3.99
C LEU A 181 16.86 -15.13 -3.62
N ALA A 182 15.92 -16.05 -3.82
CA ALA A 182 16.20 -17.49 -3.66
C ALA A 182 17.23 -17.97 -4.69
N GLY A 183 17.13 -17.53 -5.94
CA GLY A 183 18.14 -17.80 -6.97
C GLY A 183 19.48 -17.16 -6.67
N LEU A 184 19.47 -15.93 -6.16
CA LEU A 184 20.69 -15.24 -5.74
C LEU A 184 21.40 -16.01 -4.60
N ALA A 185 20.65 -16.51 -3.62
CA ALA A 185 21.20 -17.33 -2.54
C ALA A 185 21.84 -18.63 -3.07
N LEU A 186 21.20 -19.31 -4.03
CA LEU A 186 21.78 -20.48 -4.72
C LEU A 186 23.05 -20.12 -5.49
N ALA A 187 23.06 -18.98 -6.18
CA ALA A 187 24.21 -18.47 -6.91
C ALA A 187 25.41 -18.25 -5.97
N LEU A 188 25.17 -17.57 -4.84
CA LEU A 188 26.18 -17.30 -3.81
C LEU A 188 26.69 -18.59 -3.14
N GLY A 189 25.80 -19.53 -2.81
CA GLY A 189 26.19 -20.83 -2.25
C GLY A 189 27.09 -21.62 -3.19
N GLY A 190 26.74 -21.71 -4.47
CA GLY A 190 27.58 -22.36 -5.47
C GLY A 190 28.89 -21.62 -5.75
N ALA A 191 28.90 -20.28 -5.63
CA ALA A 191 30.13 -19.48 -5.73
C ALA A 191 31.11 -19.77 -4.57
N ILE A 192 30.59 -19.90 -3.35
CA ILE A 192 31.37 -20.27 -2.16
C ILE A 192 31.97 -21.66 -2.34
N GLU A 193 31.21 -22.63 -2.88
CA GLU A 193 31.72 -23.97 -3.18
C GLU A 193 32.81 -23.95 -4.26
N LEU A 194 32.61 -23.17 -5.33
CA LEU A 194 33.62 -22.99 -6.38
C LEU A 194 34.91 -22.38 -5.81
N ALA A 195 34.79 -21.33 -4.99
CA ALA A 195 35.93 -20.71 -4.31
C ALA A 195 36.65 -21.70 -3.39
N ARG A 196 35.90 -22.51 -2.63
CA ARG A 196 36.46 -23.58 -1.80
C ARG A 196 37.27 -24.56 -2.63
N SER A 197 36.76 -24.99 -3.79
CA SER A 197 37.45 -25.94 -4.68
C SER A 197 38.78 -25.38 -5.21
N TRP A 198 38.84 -24.08 -5.52
CA TRP A 198 40.06 -23.42 -5.98
C TRP A 198 41.08 -23.27 -4.84
N LEU A 199 40.60 -22.94 -3.65
CA LEU A 199 41.43 -22.86 -2.46
C LEU A 199 42.03 -24.22 -2.11
N THR A 200 41.28 -25.33 -2.21
CA THR A 200 41.80 -26.68 -1.95
C THR A 200 42.75 -27.18 -3.05
N ALA A 201 42.56 -26.74 -4.29
CA ALA A 201 43.42 -27.14 -5.41
C ALA A 201 44.81 -26.47 -5.42
N ALA A 202 45.01 -25.40 -4.64
CA ALA A 202 46.28 -24.68 -4.57
C ALA A 202 47.34 -25.48 -3.76
N PRO A 203 48.48 -25.89 -4.38
CA PRO A 203 49.51 -26.68 -3.72
C PRO A 203 50.13 -25.93 -2.54
N GLY A 204 50.38 -26.65 -1.44
CA GLY A 204 51.18 -26.16 -0.31
C GLY A 204 50.44 -25.53 0.86
N ALA A 205 49.11 -25.52 0.91
CA ALA A 205 48.40 -25.15 2.14
C ALA A 205 47.43 -26.23 2.61
N GLY A 206 47.58 -26.59 3.89
CA GLY A 206 46.86 -27.70 4.50
C GLY A 206 45.35 -27.44 4.57
N ASP A 207 44.57 -28.46 4.17
CA ASP A 207 43.10 -28.44 4.18
C ASP A 207 42.48 -28.05 5.53
N ARG A 208 43.20 -28.30 6.64
CA ARG A 208 42.72 -28.06 8.01
C ARG A 208 42.48 -26.59 8.36
N LEU A 209 43.18 -25.64 7.74
CA LEU A 209 43.06 -24.20 8.05
C LEU A 209 42.11 -23.43 7.11
N ARG A 210 41.91 -23.92 5.88
CA ARG A 210 41.16 -23.19 4.83
C ARG A 210 39.65 -23.26 5.02
N SER A 211 39.12 -24.41 5.44
CA SER A 211 37.67 -24.58 5.68
C SER A 211 37.11 -23.72 6.83
N PRO A 212 37.74 -23.64 8.03
CA PRO A 212 37.22 -22.81 9.11
C PRO A 212 37.32 -21.32 8.78
N ALA A 213 38.35 -20.89 8.03
CA ALA A 213 38.48 -19.49 7.60
C ALA A 213 37.35 -19.08 6.66
N LEU A 214 37.04 -19.91 5.64
CA LEU A 214 35.92 -19.62 4.73
C LEU A 214 34.57 -19.63 5.47
N ALA A 215 34.35 -20.60 6.36
CA ALA A 215 33.16 -20.63 7.20
C ALA A 215 33.05 -19.38 8.08
N ALA A 216 34.14 -18.94 8.70
CA ALA A 216 34.17 -17.72 9.50
C ALA A 216 33.86 -16.46 8.66
N ILE A 217 34.39 -16.36 7.43
CA ILE A 217 34.06 -15.26 6.51
C ILE A 217 32.57 -15.26 6.18
N VAL A 218 32.01 -16.41 5.80
CA VAL A 218 30.58 -16.53 5.47
C VAL A 218 29.71 -16.19 6.67
N LEU A 219 30.04 -16.72 7.86
CA LEU A 219 29.32 -16.41 9.09
C LEU A 219 29.39 -14.92 9.44
N THR A 220 30.56 -14.30 9.25
CA THR A 220 30.74 -12.86 9.49
C THR A 220 29.91 -12.03 8.52
N LEU A 221 29.86 -12.40 7.24
CA LEU A 221 29.03 -11.71 6.24
C LEU A 221 27.54 -11.84 6.57
N VAL A 222 27.08 -13.04 6.93
CA VAL A 222 25.68 -13.28 7.32
C VAL A 222 25.32 -12.49 8.58
N ALA A 223 26.18 -12.52 9.61
CA ALA A 223 25.96 -11.76 10.84
C ALA A 223 25.94 -10.24 10.58
N THR A 224 26.87 -9.74 9.77
CA THR A 224 26.93 -8.31 9.40
C THR A 224 25.69 -7.90 8.62
N HIS A 225 25.23 -8.73 7.67
CA HIS A 225 24.01 -8.49 6.93
C HIS A 225 22.79 -8.44 7.87
N ALA A 226 22.64 -9.40 8.77
CA ALA A 226 21.54 -9.43 9.73
C ALA A 226 21.53 -8.18 10.63
N LEU A 227 22.70 -7.77 11.15
CA LEU A 227 22.83 -6.56 11.98
C LEU A 227 22.50 -5.28 11.20
N MET A 228 22.95 -5.18 9.94
CA MET A 228 22.60 -4.02 9.09
C MET A 228 21.12 -4.01 8.72
N SER A 229 20.53 -5.16 8.39
CA SER A 229 19.09 -5.25 8.13
C SER A 229 18.26 -4.85 9.34
N ASP A 230 18.63 -5.28 10.55
CA ASP A 230 17.93 -4.90 11.78
C ASP A 230 18.06 -3.40 12.06
N ARG A 231 19.26 -2.84 11.90
CA ARG A 231 19.49 -1.39 12.01
C ARG A 231 18.65 -0.59 11.02
N LEU A 232 18.67 -0.96 9.73
CA LEU A 232 17.89 -0.27 8.70
C LEU A 232 16.38 -0.40 8.95
N LEU A 233 15.93 -1.54 9.46
CA LEU A 233 14.53 -1.72 9.84
C LEU A 233 14.16 -0.79 11.02
N ALA A 234 15.00 -0.70 12.04
CA ALA A 234 14.79 0.23 13.15
C ALA A 234 14.77 1.70 12.69
N GLU A 235 15.70 2.09 11.80
CA GLU A 235 15.70 3.42 11.18
C GLU A 235 14.41 3.65 10.38
N ARG A 236 13.97 2.67 9.57
CA ARG A 236 12.72 2.73 8.80
C ARG A 236 11.49 2.94 9.68
N LEU A 237 11.39 2.20 10.79
CA LEU A 237 10.31 2.34 11.77
C LEU A 237 10.31 3.71 12.47
N ALA A 238 11.46 4.36 12.57
CA ALA A 238 11.61 5.68 13.19
C ALA A 238 11.30 6.84 12.23
N LEU A 239 11.23 6.62 10.92
CA LEU A 239 10.95 7.67 9.93
C LEU A 239 9.47 8.05 9.91
N HIS A 240 9.20 9.34 10.06
CA HIS A 240 7.86 9.92 10.05
C HIS A 240 7.77 11.09 9.07
N MET A 241 6.59 11.30 8.50
CA MET A 241 6.31 12.45 7.66
C MET A 241 6.39 13.76 8.49
N PRO A 242 7.19 14.75 8.06
CA PRO A 242 7.38 15.99 8.82
C PRO A 242 6.06 16.68 9.16
N GLY A 243 5.89 17.04 10.44
CA GLY A 243 4.73 17.81 10.93
C GLY A 243 3.44 17.00 11.15
N THR A 244 3.43 15.71 10.81
CA THR A 244 2.27 14.83 11.05
C THR A 244 2.52 13.83 12.17
N GLY A 245 3.74 13.26 12.27
CA GLY A 245 3.98 12.15 13.18
C GLY A 245 3.40 10.81 12.70
N ILE A 246 2.94 10.73 11.44
CA ILE A 246 2.56 9.48 10.78
C ILE A 246 3.81 8.85 10.14
N PRO A 247 3.97 7.51 10.12
CA PRO A 247 5.10 6.86 9.48
C PRO A 247 5.31 7.30 8.03
N LEU A 248 6.56 7.43 7.64
CA LEU A 248 6.92 7.72 6.25
C LEU A 248 6.64 6.51 5.34
N ASP A 249 6.92 5.32 5.86
CA ASP A 249 6.66 4.07 5.17
C ASP A 249 5.18 3.88 4.83
N PRO A 250 4.81 3.56 3.57
CA PRO A 250 3.41 3.46 3.16
C PRO A 250 2.64 2.32 3.84
N ASP A 251 3.28 1.18 4.12
CA ASP A 251 2.62 0.01 4.72
C ASP A 251 2.38 0.23 6.22
N LEU A 252 3.38 0.79 6.92
CA LEU A 252 3.23 1.17 8.32
C LEU A 252 2.19 2.28 8.48
N ARG A 253 2.25 3.30 7.63
CA ARG A 253 1.29 4.40 7.61
C ARG A 253 -0.14 3.91 7.41
N LYS A 254 -0.38 3.00 6.47
CA LYS A 254 -1.70 2.40 6.26
C LYS A 254 -2.18 1.66 7.50
N SER A 255 -1.31 0.86 8.12
CA SER A 255 -1.61 0.08 9.31
C SER A 255 -1.90 0.97 10.53
N GLU A 256 -1.08 1.99 10.75
CA GLU A 256 -1.22 2.94 11.84
C GLU A 256 -2.46 3.81 11.69
N MET A 257 -2.74 4.30 10.48
CA MET A 257 -3.96 5.03 10.18
C MET A 257 -5.22 4.19 10.43
N ALA A 258 -5.21 2.94 9.96
CA ALA A 258 -6.31 2.01 10.20
C ALA A 258 -6.51 1.77 11.71
N ARG A 259 -5.41 1.62 12.47
CA ARG A 259 -5.44 1.46 13.93
C ARG A 259 -6.01 2.69 14.64
N HIS A 260 -5.51 3.89 14.34
CA HIS A 260 -5.97 5.14 14.95
C HIS A 260 -7.44 5.39 14.64
N THR A 261 -7.85 5.11 13.39
CA THR A 261 -9.23 5.27 12.99
C THR A 261 -10.15 4.27 13.68
N ALA A 262 -9.79 2.99 13.69
CA ALA A 262 -10.59 1.97 14.36
C ALA A 262 -10.74 2.27 15.86
N ALA A 263 -9.66 2.69 16.53
CA ALA A 263 -9.70 3.08 17.94
C ALA A 263 -10.59 4.31 18.18
N GLY A 264 -10.39 5.39 17.41
CA GLY A 264 -11.15 6.63 17.55
C GLY A 264 -12.64 6.44 17.25
N VAL A 265 -12.98 5.66 16.22
CA VAL A 265 -14.37 5.33 15.87
C VAL A 265 -15.01 4.43 16.91
N ALA A 266 -14.34 3.36 17.34
CA ALA A 266 -14.87 2.46 18.36
C ALA A 266 -15.15 3.21 19.68
N GLN A 267 -14.24 4.11 20.06
CA GLN A 267 -14.42 4.98 21.23
C GLN A 267 -15.58 5.96 21.03
N GLY A 268 -15.65 6.65 19.88
CA GLY A 268 -16.69 7.64 19.58
C GLY A 268 -18.10 7.04 19.49
N LEU A 269 -18.22 5.80 19.03
CA LEU A 269 -19.50 5.08 18.98
C LEU A 269 -19.94 4.55 20.33
N ALA A 270 -19.04 4.38 21.31
CA ALA A 270 -19.34 3.87 22.64
C ALA A 270 -20.18 2.57 22.65
N GLY A 271 -19.99 1.71 21.64
CA GLY A 271 -20.74 0.46 21.48
C GLY A 271 -22.04 0.56 20.67
N GLU A 272 -22.48 1.75 20.28
CA GLU A 272 -23.64 1.94 19.40
C GLU A 272 -23.33 1.54 17.96
N ARG A 273 -24.33 0.97 17.27
CA ARG A 273 -24.28 0.77 15.82
C ARG A 273 -24.65 2.03 15.08
N ALA A 274 -23.84 2.45 14.12
CA ALA A 274 -24.12 3.62 13.30
C ALA A 274 -23.44 3.58 11.92
N GLY A 275 -23.97 4.38 11.00
CA GLY A 275 -23.22 4.85 9.84
C GLY A 275 -22.19 5.90 10.28
N VAL A 276 -20.98 5.82 9.74
CA VAL A 276 -19.85 6.70 10.06
C VAL A 276 -19.53 7.59 8.88
N ALA A 277 -19.45 8.90 9.12
CA ALA A 277 -19.07 9.88 8.10
C ALA A 277 -17.79 10.61 8.50
N PHE A 278 -16.77 10.53 7.66
CA PHE A 278 -15.55 11.31 7.83
C PHE A 278 -15.67 12.62 7.08
N ILE A 279 -15.57 13.72 7.82
CA ILE A 279 -15.42 15.05 7.24
C ILE A 279 -13.92 15.27 6.99
N LEU A 280 -13.56 15.46 5.72
CA LEU A 280 -12.17 15.68 5.28
C LEU A 280 -11.97 17.15 4.89
N PRO A 281 -11.38 18.00 5.76
CA PRO A 281 -10.95 19.35 5.40
C PRO A 281 -10.00 19.34 4.20
N SER A 282 -10.02 20.39 3.38
CA SER A 282 -9.09 20.51 2.25
C SER A 282 -7.64 20.58 2.68
N GLU A 283 -7.35 21.08 3.87
CA GLU A 283 -6.01 21.00 4.46
C GLU A 283 -5.56 19.56 4.77
N LEU A 284 -6.48 18.61 4.93
CA LEU A 284 -6.17 17.18 5.06
C LEU A 284 -6.13 16.47 3.70
N SER A 285 -6.62 17.11 2.65
CA SER A 285 -6.36 16.71 1.26
C SER A 285 -4.97 17.12 0.76
N GLN A 286 -4.05 17.44 1.68
CA GLN A 286 -2.66 17.70 1.38
C GLN A 286 -2.03 16.51 0.67
N VAL A 287 -1.35 16.82 -0.42
CA VAL A 287 -0.60 15.83 -1.19
C VAL A 287 0.77 15.71 -0.55
N TYR A 288 1.14 14.49 -0.15
CA TYR A 288 2.46 14.21 0.38
C TYR A 288 3.25 13.41 -0.65
N SER A 289 4.51 13.78 -0.87
CA SER A 289 5.43 13.00 -1.67
C SER A 289 5.57 11.60 -1.07
N THR A 290 5.37 10.55 -1.86
CA THR A 290 5.63 9.18 -1.41
C THR A 290 7.09 8.97 -1.05
N ALA A 291 8.03 9.66 -1.73
CA ALA A 291 9.48 9.55 -1.55
C ALA A 291 9.97 10.25 -0.27
N THR A 292 9.53 11.48 -0.02
CA THR A 292 10.11 12.32 1.04
C THR A 292 9.15 12.54 2.20
N GLY A 293 7.87 12.24 2.03
CA GLY A 293 6.82 12.63 2.98
C GLY A 293 6.62 14.14 3.07
N ALA A 294 7.29 14.93 2.22
CA ALA A 294 7.13 16.37 2.20
C ALA A 294 5.80 16.75 1.57
N LYS A 295 5.18 17.81 2.09
CA LYS A 295 3.99 18.42 1.51
C LYS A 295 4.31 18.93 0.11
N GLN A 296 3.48 18.55 -0.86
CA GLN A 296 3.55 19.00 -2.24
C GLN A 296 2.39 19.95 -2.56
N ALA A 297 2.62 20.86 -3.49
CA ALA A 297 1.55 21.70 -4.02
C ALA A 297 0.57 20.84 -4.84
N PRO A 298 -0.75 21.11 -4.78
CA PRO A 298 -1.73 20.43 -5.62
C PRO A 298 -1.41 20.61 -7.12
N GLY A 299 -1.60 19.56 -7.92
CA GLY A 299 -1.52 19.64 -9.39
C GLY A 299 -0.16 19.32 -10.01
N LEU A 300 0.80 18.79 -9.25
CA LEU A 300 2.01 18.22 -9.83
C LEU A 300 1.68 16.87 -10.50
N PRO A 301 2.05 16.67 -11.79
CA PRO A 301 1.63 15.53 -12.60
C PRO A 301 2.04 14.16 -12.05
N ASP A 302 3.13 14.08 -11.27
CA ASP A 302 3.63 12.82 -10.72
C ASP A 302 3.12 12.52 -9.30
N SER A 303 2.22 13.36 -8.77
CA SER A 303 1.68 13.17 -7.43
C SER A 303 0.34 12.42 -7.52
N VAL A 304 0.41 11.08 -7.44
CA VAL A 304 -0.78 10.27 -7.18
C VAL A 304 -1.30 10.64 -5.80
N SER A 305 -2.18 11.64 -5.76
CA SER A 305 -2.85 12.09 -4.56
C SER A 305 -3.92 11.07 -4.21
N TYR A 306 -3.82 10.49 -3.02
CA TYR A 306 -4.91 9.71 -2.44
C TYR A 306 -5.23 10.29 -1.06
N PRO A 307 -6.52 10.40 -0.70
CA PRO A 307 -6.88 10.74 0.67
C PRO A 307 -6.36 9.63 1.58
N MET A 308 -5.34 9.93 2.40
CA MET A 308 -4.60 8.91 3.14
C MET A 308 -5.50 8.01 3.98
N LEU A 309 -6.50 8.60 4.64
CA LEU A 309 -7.48 7.88 5.44
C LEU A 309 -8.36 6.96 4.60
N GLU A 310 -8.95 7.47 3.52
CA GLU A 310 -9.83 6.68 2.64
C GLU A 310 -9.08 5.51 2.00
N GLY A 311 -7.87 5.76 1.49
CA GLY A 311 -7.01 4.73 0.91
C GLY A 311 -6.50 3.71 1.94
N ALA A 312 -6.22 4.16 3.18
CA ALA A 312 -5.81 3.26 4.25
C ALA A 312 -6.94 2.30 4.66
N LEU A 313 -8.20 2.75 4.57
CA LEU A 313 -9.37 1.99 4.95
C LEU A 313 -10.05 1.23 3.79
N ASP A 314 -9.47 1.27 2.60
CA ASP A 314 -10.03 0.64 1.39
C ASP A 314 -11.49 1.09 1.15
N GLY A 315 -11.69 2.42 1.10
CA GLY A 315 -13.03 2.99 0.96
C GLY A 315 -13.97 2.71 2.15
N GLY A 316 -13.41 2.40 3.32
CA GLY A 316 -14.15 2.08 4.54
C GLY A 316 -14.46 0.59 4.73
N ALA A 317 -14.11 -0.28 3.77
CA ALA A 317 -14.25 -1.72 3.93
C ALA A 317 -13.43 -2.24 5.12
N GLY A 318 -12.19 -1.76 5.27
CA GLY A 318 -11.32 -2.13 6.40
C GLY A 318 -11.90 -1.73 7.75
N LEU A 319 -12.52 -0.55 7.84
CA LEU A 319 -13.10 -0.07 9.10
C LEU A 319 -14.26 -0.95 9.57
N ARG A 320 -15.13 -1.42 8.67
CA ARG A 320 -16.25 -2.31 9.00
C ARG A 320 -15.78 -3.68 9.50
N VAL A 321 -14.62 -4.14 9.03
CA VAL A 321 -13.99 -5.37 9.54
C VAL A 321 -13.39 -5.15 10.93
N LEU A 322 -12.75 -4.00 11.15
CA LEU A 322 -12.07 -3.67 12.40
C LEU A 322 -13.02 -3.23 13.53
N VAL A 323 -14.17 -2.63 13.19
CA VAL A 323 -15.15 -2.11 14.15
C VAL A 323 -16.53 -2.66 13.80
N ALA A 324 -16.94 -3.71 14.50
CA ALA A 324 -18.17 -4.48 14.21
C ALA A 324 -19.48 -3.68 14.32
N ASN A 325 -19.43 -2.47 14.90
CA ASN A 325 -20.57 -1.59 15.06
C ASN A 325 -20.72 -0.55 13.93
N VAL A 326 -19.85 -0.58 12.93
CA VAL A 326 -19.93 0.32 11.77
C VAL A 326 -20.74 -0.34 10.67
N ASP A 327 -21.92 0.20 10.38
CA ASP A 327 -22.82 -0.34 9.34
C ASP A 327 -22.41 0.12 7.94
N SER A 328 -22.01 1.40 7.84
CA SER A 328 -21.60 2.04 6.59
C SER A 328 -20.56 3.11 6.87
N VAL A 329 -19.75 3.43 5.85
CA VAL A 329 -18.70 4.44 5.94
C VAL A 329 -18.83 5.38 4.74
N ALA A 330 -18.71 6.68 4.99
CA ALA A 330 -18.68 7.69 3.94
C ALA A 330 -17.54 8.69 4.18
N PHE A 331 -16.90 9.12 3.09
CA PHE A 331 -15.91 10.19 3.09
C PHE A 331 -16.54 11.40 2.40
N LEU A 332 -16.73 12.48 3.15
CA LEU A 332 -17.49 13.64 2.70
C LEU A 332 -16.53 14.81 2.43
N PRO A 333 -16.32 15.18 1.14
CA PRO A 333 -15.61 16.42 0.80
C PRO A 333 -16.49 17.67 1.03
N GLY A 334 -17.78 17.47 1.30
CA GLY A 334 -18.78 18.49 1.53
C GLY A 334 -20.13 17.87 1.88
N TRP A 335 -21.10 18.73 2.22
CA TRP A 335 -22.45 18.29 2.57
C TRP A 335 -23.15 17.58 1.40
N LYS A 336 -23.86 16.50 1.73
CA LYS A 336 -24.84 15.84 0.87
C LYS A 336 -26.06 15.46 1.74
N PRO A 337 -27.30 15.58 1.24
CA PRO A 337 -28.47 15.10 1.97
C PRO A 337 -28.36 13.60 2.29
N GLY A 338 -28.97 13.18 3.40
CA GLY A 338 -29.04 11.77 3.81
C GLY A 338 -27.97 11.30 4.80
N TYR A 339 -27.04 12.17 5.20
CA TYR A 339 -26.04 11.88 6.23
C TYR A 339 -26.42 12.41 7.63
N GLY A 340 -27.65 12.91 7.81
CA GLY A 340 -28.12 13.45 9.10
C GLY A 340 -28.10 12.45 10.26
N ALA A 341 -28.22 11.15 9.97
CA ALA A 341 -28.18 10.08 10.98
C ALA A 341 -26.76 9.54 11.25
N PHE A 342 -25.75 9.98 10.50
CA PHE A 342 -24.39 9.45 10.62
C PHE A 342 -23.67 10.05 11.82
N GLU A 343 -22.87 9.24 12.50
CA GLU A 343 -21.88 9.73 13.46
C GLU A 343 -20.72 10.33 12.69
N MET A 344 -20.43 11.61 12.94
CA MET A 344 -19.40 12.32 12.20
C MET A 344 -18.07 12.27 12.94
N PHE A 345 -17.02 12.11 12.17
CA PHE A 345 -15.65 12.10 12.64
C PHE A 345 -14.80 13.04 11.82
N SER A 346 -13.73 13.53 12.43
CA SER A 346 -12.62 14.15 11.73
C SER A 346 -11.32 13.49 12.14
N GLN A 347 -10.23 13.87 11.48
CA GLN A 347 -8.89 13.43 11.84
C GLN A 347 -8.01 14.63 12.15
N SER A 348 -6.99 14.43 12.98
CA SER A 348 -5.87 15.34 13.11
C SER A 348 -4.77 15.01 12.09
N ALA A 349 -3.75 15.86 12.04
CA ALA A 349 -2.61 15.69 11.13
C ALA A 349 -1.84 14.39 11.38
N ASP A 350 -1.81 13.90 12.62
CA ASP A 350 -1.20 12.61 13.05
C ASP A 350 -2.08 11.39 12.76
N GLY A 351 -3.26 11.60 12.18
CA GLY A 351 -4.19 10.52 11.89
C GLY A 351 -5.06 10.07 13.03
N THR A 352 -4.96 10.70 14.21
CA THR A 352 -5.89 10.44 15.30
C THR A 352 -7.29 10.87 14.87
N VAL A 353 -8.26 9.97 15.04
CA VAL A 353 -9.66 10.21 14.70
C VAL A 353 -10.44 10.58 15.95
N PHE A 354 -11.28 11.61 15.86
CA PHE A 354 -12.11 12.09 16.96
C PHE A 354 -13.55 12.36 16.52
N PRO A 355 -14.53 12.11 17.40
CA PRO A 355 -15.94 12.33 17.09
C PRO A 355 -16.26 13.84 17.04
N LEU A 356 -17.13 14.20 16.11
CA LEU A 356 -17.72 15.54 15.99
C LEU A 356 -19.16 15.56 16.50
N GLY A 357 -19.79 14.39 16.64
CA GLY A 357 -21.19 14.20 17.02
C GLY A 357 -22.06 13.78 15.84
N ARG A 358 -23.38 13.71 16.10
CA ARG A 358 -24.39 13.28 15.13
C ARG A 358 -25.22 14.44 14.62
N GLY A 359 -25.72 14.34 13.39
CA GLY A 359 -26.66 15.30 12.80
C GLY A 359 -26.18 16.75 12.84
N ALA A 360 -27.07 17.67 13.23
CA ALA A 360 -26.79 19.11 13.20
C ALA A 360 -25.61 19.53 14.11
N ASP A 361 -25.45 18.89 15.26
CA ASP A 361 -24.32 19.17 16.17
C ASP A 361 -22.99 18.70 15.59
N GLY A 362 -22.99 17.55 14.90
CA GLY A 362 -21.85 17.05 14.14
C GLY A 362 -21.40 18.06 13.09
N PHE A 363 -22.34 18.57 12.28
CA PHE A 363 -22.04 19.57 11.25
C PHE A 363 -21.59 20.91 11.81
N ALA A 364 -22.18 21.36 12.92
CA ALA A 364 -21.74 22.59 13.59
C ALA A 364 -20.28 22.45 14.07
N SER A 365 -19.95 21.31 14.69
CA SER A 365 -18.59 21.02 15.16
C SER A 365 -17.61 20.87 13.99
N ALA A 366 -18.02 20.24 12.89
CA ALA A 366 -17.24 20.12 11.66
C ALA A 366 -16.90 21.49 11.05
N GLY A 367 -17.91 22.34 10.86
CA GLY A 367 -17.72 23.68 10.30
C GLY A 367 -16.85 24.56 11.20
N ALA A 368 -17.00 24.45 12.52
CA ALA A 368 -16.13 25.14 13.47
C ALA A 368 -14.68 24.65 13.38
N ALA A 369 -14.45 23.34 13.19
CA ALA A 369 -13.12 22.76 13.02
C ALA A 369 -12.45 23.25 11.73
N MET A 370 -13.15 23.20 10.59
CA MET A 370 -12.66 23.73 9.30
C MET A 370 -12.32 25.23 9.38
N ARG A 371 -13.15 26.03 10.07
CA ARG A 371 -12.87 27.46 10.24
C ARG A 371 -11.62 27.72 11.08
N ARG A 372 -11.33 26.87 12.08
CA ARG A 372 -10.11 26.97 12.91
C ARG A 372 -8.86 26.56 12.15
N SER A 373 -8.96 25.64 11.19
CA SER A 373 -7.83 25.22 10.37
C SER A 373 -7.49 26.27 9.31
N GLY A 374 -8.50 27.02 8.83
CA GLY A 374 -8.34 28.03 7.78
C GLY A 374 -9.16 27.72 6.52
N ASP A 375 -9.79 26.54 6.48
CA ASP A 375 -10.70 26.05 5.44
C ASP A 375 -12.10 26.72 5.50
N VAL A 376 -12.13 28.05 5.54
CA VAL A 376 -13.38 28.81 5.78
C VAL A 376 -14.38 28.66 4.63
N ALA A 377 -13.93 28.67 3.36
CA ALA A 377 -14.83 28.53 2.21
C ALA A 377 -15.50 27.13 2.15
N PRO A 378 -14.77 26.01 2.33
CA PRO A 378 -15.37 24.69 2.56
C PRO A 378 -16.34 24.67 3.74
N ALA A 379 -15.99 25.30 4.87
CA ALA A 379 -16.86 25.39 6.04
C ALA A 379 -18.20 26.08 5.71
N VAL A 380 -18.17 27.20 4.98
CA VAL A 380 -19.36 27.93 4.54
C VAL A 380 -20.25 27.03 3.68
N ARG A 381 -19.69 26.26 2.72
CA ARG A 381 -20.47 25.35 1.88
C ARG A 381 -21.10 24.21 2.68
N LEU A 382 -20.33 23.59 3.58
CA LEU A 382 -20.80 22.52 4.47
C LEU A 382 -21.97 23.02 5.34
N LEU A 383 -21.76 24.14 6.02
CA LEU A 383 -22.73 24.72 6.95
C LEU A 383 -23.99 25.24 6.23
N ALA A 384 -23.86 25.85 5.05
CA ALA A 384 -25.00 26.30 4.26
C ALA A 384 -25.94 25.13 3.92
N GLY A 385 -25.36 24.01 3.47
CA GLY A 385 -26.11 22.80 3.17
C GLY A 385 -26.80 22.20 4.40
N ALA A 386 -26.08 22.11 5.51
CA ALA A 386 -26.60 21.58 6.77
C ALA A 386 -27.71 22.47 7.36
N VAL A 387 -27.61 23.80 7.27
CA VAL A 387 -28.68 24.73 7.72
C VAL A 387 -29.96 24.57 6.90
N GLY A 388 -29.85 24.17 5.63
CA GLY A 388 -31.01 23.83 4.80
C GLY A 388 -31.78 22.61 5.33
N GLU A 389 -31.08 21.59 5.84
CA GLU A 389 -31.70 20.38 6.39
C GLU A 389 -32.12 20.54 7.86
N PHE A 390 -31.36 21.31 8.66
CA PHE A 390 -31.59 21.54 10.09
C PHE A 390 -31.84 23.03 10.41
N PRO A 391 -32.91 23.64 9.88
CA PRO A 391 -33.10 25.09 9.95
C PRO A 391 -33.31 25.63 11.37
N ASP A 392 -33.76 24.80 12.29
CA ASP A 392 -34.13 25.23 13.65
C ASP A 392 -33.00 25.03 14.66
N VAL A 393 -31.84 24.49 14.26
CA VAL A 393 -30.73 24.26 15.19
C VAL A 393 -29.88 25.53 15.35
N ALA A 394 -30.03 26.19 16.51
CA ALA A 394 -29.39 27.46 16.82
C ALA A 394 -27.85 27.44 16.66
N ARG A 395 -27.19 26.41 17.19
CA ARG A 395 -25.74 26.26 17.12
C ARG A 395 -25.21 26.18 15.69
N LEU A 396 -25.86 25.39 14.84
CA LEU A 396 -25.48 25.24 13.44
C LEU A 396 -25.59 26.55 12.67
N ARG A 397 -26.71 27.27 12.85
CA ARG A 397 -26.93 28.58 12.23
C ARG A 397 -25.93 29.63 12.75
N TYR A 398 -25.57 29.59 14.03
CA TYR A 398 -24.54 30.45 14.59
C TYR A 398 -23.17 30.21 13.94
N GLU A 399 -22.73 28.96 13.82
CA GLU A 399 -21.45 28.65 13.16
C GLU A 399 -21.46 29.04 11.68
N TYR A 400 -22.60 28.89 10.99
CA TYR A 400 -22.75 29.37 9.61
C TYR A 400 -22.59 30.88 9.50
N ALA A 401 -23.28 31.64 10.36
CA ALA A 401 -23.17 33.09 10.42
C ALA A 401 -21.73 33.54 10.73
N HIS A 402 -21.03 32.82 11.60
CA HIS A 402 -19.64 33.11 11.94
C HIS A 402 -18.70 32.82 10.76
N ALA A 403 -18.89 31.71 10.05
CA ALA A 403 -18.11 31.41 8.85
C ALA A 403 -18.30 32.48 7.76
N LEU A 404 -19.53 32.97 7.56
CA LEU A 404 -19.83 34.09 6.65
C LEU A 404 -19.11 35.38 7.06
N TYR A 405 -19.08 35.70 8.35
CA TYR A 405 -18.35 36.86 8.86
C TYR A 405 -16.85 36.78 8.57
N VAL A 406 -16.24 35.61 8.77
CA VAL A 406 -14.80 35.41 8.55
C VAL A 406 -14.41 35.58 7.07
N ILE A 407 -15.26 35.22 6.12
CA ILE A 407 -15.02 35.48 4.69
C ILE A 407 -15.37 36.91 4.24
N GLY A 408 -15.75 37.79 5.17
CA GLY A 408 -16.12 39.18 4.90
C GLY A 408 -17.58 39.39 4.52
N ASP A 409 -18.42 38.36 4.47
CA ASP A 409 -19.86 38.48 4.21
C ASP A 409 -20.61 38.89 5.48
N SER A 410 -20.41 40.15 5.87
CA SER A 410 -21.04 40.74 7.05
C SER A 410 -22.57 40.84 6.93
N LEU A 411 -23.10 41.01 5.72
CA LEU A 411 -24.54 41.08 5.48
C LEU A 411 -25.19 39.70 5.63
N GLY A 412 -24.59 38.67 5.01
CA GLY A 412 -25.02 37.28 5.17
C GLY A 412 -24.95 36.84 6.63
N SER A 413 -23.84 37.14 7.33
CA SER A 413 -23.70 36.87 8.76
C SER A 413 -24.82 37.49 9.59
N ARG A 414 -25.10 38.80 9.41
CA ARG A 414 -26.19 39.49 10.13
C ARG A 414 -27.57 38.89 9.83
N ARG A 415 -27.82 38.50 8.58
CA ARG A 415 -29.07 37.84 8.18
C ARG A 415 -29.25 36.53 8.95
N GLU A 416 -28.23 35.68 8.99
CA GLU A 416 -28.29 34.39 9.69
C GLU A 416 -28.42 34.55 11.22
N LEU A 417 -27.75 35.53 11.83
CA LEU A 417 -27.93 35.82 13.26
C LEU A 417 -29.33 36.36 13.58
N THR A 418 -29.90 37.18 12.70
CA THR A 418 -31.27 37.66 12.85
C THR A 418 -32.27 36.51 12.77
N GLU A 419 -32.05 35.60 11.82
CA GLU A 419 -32.86 34.40 11.67
C GLU A 419 -32.72 33.45 12.87
N LEU A 420 -31.53 33.34 13.47
CA LEU A 420 -31.30 32.62 14.72
C LEU A 420 -32.15 33.21 15.85
N LEU A 421 -32.10 34.54 16.06
CA LEU A 421 -32.89 35.22 17.08
C LEU A 421 -34.40 35.04 16.88
N ARG A 422 -34.84 35.00 15.62
CA ARG A 422 -36.25 34.82 15.24
C ARG A 422 -36.74 33.40 15.52
N ARG A 423 -35.98 32.39 15.12
CA ARG A 423 -36.38 30.97 15.25
C ARG A 423 -36.19 30.43 16.66
N ASN A 424 -35.15 30.88 17.36
CA ASN A 424 -34.73 30.32 18.64
C ASN A 424 -34.61 31.41 19.72
N PRO A 425 -35.68 32.16 20.03
CA PRO A 425 -35.60 33.35 20.88
C PRO A 425 -35.16 33.08 22.33
N THR A 426 -35.42 31.87 22.82
CA THR A 426 -35.11 31.40 24.18
C THR A 426 -33.78 30.63 24.28
N ASP A 427 -33.10 30.38 23.16
CA ASP A 427 -31.84 29.64 23.16
C ASP A 427 -30.70 30.46 23.81
N THR A 428 -29.80 29.78 24.50
CA THR A 428 -28.68 30.43 25.21
C THR A 428 -27.74 31.17 24.26
N LEU A 429 -27.51 30.67 23.04
CA LEU A 429 -26.73 31.35 22.00
C LEU A 429 -27.49 32.57 21.48
N ALA A 430 -28.81 32.49 21.32
CA ALA A 430 -29.63 33.64 20.93
C ALA A 430 -29.55 34.77 21.96
N ALA A 431 -29.58 34.45 23.24
CA ALA A 431 -29.40 35.44 24.31
C ALA A 431 -28.02 36.13 24.24
N ARG A 432 -26.94 35.38 23.98
CA ARG A 432 -25.58 35.93 23.79
C ARG A 432 -25.50 36.84 22.58
N VAL A 433 -26.01 36.38 21.43
CA VAL A 433 -26.05 37.16 20.19
C VAL A 433 -26.81 38.47 20.40
N ARG A 434 -27.96 38.45 21.09
CA ARG A 434 -28.74 39.67 21.40
C ARG A 434 -27.94 40.68 22.23
N ALA A 435 -27.19 40.20 23.23
CA ALA A 435 -26.31 41.05 24.04
C ALA A 435 -25.17 41.68 23.22
N ASP A 436 -24.63 40.96 22.23
CA ASP A 436 -23.59 41.45 21.33
C ASP A 436 -24.12 42.54 20.38
N PHE A 437 -25.28 42.30 19.75
CA PHE A 437 -25.94 43.28 18.89
C PHE A 437 -26.24 44.60 19.62
N GLY A 438 -26.74 44.52 20.86
CA GLY A 438 -27.01 45.70 21.68
C GLY A 438 -25.76 46.54 21.97
N ARG A 439 -24.62 45.88 22.21
CA ARG A 439 -23.33 46.56 22.42
C ARG A 439 -22.83 47.27 21.16
N THR A 440 -22.90 46.62 20.00
CA THR A 440 -22.42 47.21 18.74
C THR A 440 -23.29 48.38 18.30
N GLN A 441 -24.61 48.29 18.42
CA GLN A 441 -25.52 49.41 18.11
C GLN A 441 -25.34 50.59 19.06
N GLY A 442 -25.18 50.34 20.36
CA GLY A 442 -24.90 51.39 21.33
C GLY A 442 -23.53 52.06 21.16
N ALA A 443 -22.56 51.40 20.53
CA ALA A 443 -21.28 51.99 20.15
C ALA A 443 -21.38 52.82 18.86
N ALA A 444 -22.14 52.35 17.87
CA ALA A 444 -22.39 53.08 16.63
C ALA A 444 -23.21 54.35 16.83
N ALA A 445 -24.20 54.34 17.75
CA ALA A 445 -24.99 55.53 18.07
C ALA A 445 -24.22 56.59 18.88
N ARG A 446 -23.04 56.25 19.42
CA ARG A 446 -22.15 57.16 20.17
C ARG A 446 -21.03 57.76 19.33
N ARG A 447 -20.86 57.31 18.09
CA ARG A 447 -19.96 57.89 17.09
C ARG A 447 -20.78 58.73 16.14
#